data_AF-A0A3C0NSS5-F1
#
_entry.id   AF-A0A3C0NSS5-F1
#
_cell.length_a   1.000
_cell.length_b   1.000
_cell.length_c   1.000
_cell.angle_alpha   90.00
_cell.angle_beta   90.00
_cell.angle_gamma   90.00
#
_symmetry.space_group_name_H-M   'P 1'
#
loop_
_entity.id
_entity.type
_entity.pdbx_description
1 polymer ?
#
loop_
_entity_poly.entity_id
_entity_poly.type
_entity_poly.pdbx_seq_one_letter_code
_entity_poly.pdbx_strand_id
1 'polypeptide(L)'
;DANGILHVSAKDKATGKENKITIKANSGLSEAEIQKMEEDAAKYADEDRKLRETVDARNAADGMVHSVKKSLAEHGDKLDADEKAKIEAAIKEV
;
A
#
# COMPACT_ATOMS: atom_id res chain seq x y z
N ASP A 1 -14.43 23.59 -6.19
CA ASP A 1 -14.88 22.45 -7.03
C ASP A 1 -14.26 21.17 -6.46
N ALA A 2 -14.91 20.02 -6.65
CA ALA A 2 -14.45 18.71 -6.16
C ALA A 2 -13.11 18.28 -6.78
N ASN A 3 -12.67 18.95 -7.86
CA ASN A 3 -11.41 18.72 -8.57
C ASN A 3 -10.24 19.60 -8.09
N GLY A 4 -10.34 20.25 -6.92
CA GLY A 4 -9.29 21.14 -6.41
C GLY A 4 -9.17 22.49 -7.12
N ILE A 5 -10.10 22.81 -8.03
CA ILE A 5 -10.15 24.10 -8.71
C ILE A 5 -10.83 25.12 -7.80
N LEU A 6 -10.06 26.14 -7.40
CA LEU A 6 -10.54 27.30 -6.66
C LEU A 6 -11.08 28.33 -7.66
N HIS A 7 -12.40 28.55 -7.65
CA HIS A 7 -13.02 29.61 -8.43
C HIS A 7 -13.10 30.88 -7.60
N VAL A 8 -12.35 31.91 -7.98
CA VAL A 8 -12.42 33.23 -7.36
C VAL A 8 -13.19 34.17 -8.29
N SER A 9 -14.40 34.56 -7.86
CA SER A 9 -15.20 35.56 -8.56
C SER A 9 -15.08 36.91 -7.86
N ALA A 10 -14.65 37.95 -8.57
CA ALA A 10 -14.66 39.32 -8.08
C ALA A 10 -15.77 40.11 -8.80
N LYS A 11 -16.70 40.69 -8.03
CA LYS A 11 -17.81 41.51 -8.51
C LYS A 11 -17.66 42.95 -8.03
N ASP A 12 -17.67 43.89 -8.95
CA ASP A 12 -17.79 45.31 -8.62
C ASP A 12 -19.25 45.63 -8.25
N LYS A 13 -19.47 46.11 -7.02
CA LYS A 13 -20.83 46.37 -6.48
C LYS A 13 -21.50 47.61 -7.07
N ALA A 14 -20.75 48.54 -7.66
CA ALA A 14 -21.30 49.79 -8.20
C ALA A 14 -21.71 49.65 -9.68
N THR A 15 -20.97 48.85 -10.44
CA THR A 15 -21.19 48.68 -11.89
C THR A 15 -21.77 47.32 -12.28
N GLY A 16 -21.83 46.37 -11.34
CA GLY A 16 -22.33 45.01 -11.56
C GLY A 16 -21.42 44.14 -12.42
N LYS A 17 -20.29 44.66 -12.89
CA LYS A 17 -19.33 43.92 -13.72
C LYS A 17 -18.62 42.87 -12.88
N GLU A 18 -18.63 41.64 -13.38
CA GLU A 18 -17.97 40.49 -12.78
C GLU A 18 -16.75 40.11 -13.61
N ASN A 19 -15.59 40.01 -12.96
CA ASN A 19 -14.40 39.41 -13.54
C ASN A 19 -14.18 38.06 -12.88
N LYS A 20 -14.26 36.99 -13.69
CA LYS A 20 -14.08 35.61 -13.24
C LYS A 20 -12.63 35.20 -13.45
N ILE A 21 -11.87 35.08 -12.36
CA ILE A 21 -10.48 34.61 -12.40
C ILE A 21 -10.49 33.14 -11.99
N THR A 22 -10.22 32.25 -12.94
CA THR A 22 -10.07 30.82 -12.64
C THR A 22 -8.61 30.55 -12.31
N ILE A 23 -8.31 30.38 -11.03
CA ILE A 23 -6.96 30.00 -10.58
C ILE A 23 -6.86 28.48 -10.75
N LYS A 24 -6.26 28.04 -11.86
CA LYS A 24 -5.87 26.63 -12.02
C LYS A 24 -4.65 26.38 -11.14
N ALA A 25 -4.79 25.51 -10.14
CA ALA A 25 -3.67 25.05 -9.34
C ALA A 25 -2.72 24.25 -10.25
N ASN A 26 -1.66 24.88 -10.76
CA ASN A 26 -0.64 24.23 -11.59
C ASN A 26 0.35 23.41 -10.73
N SER A 27 -0.14 22.70 -9.71
CA SER A 27 0.68 21.90 -8.79
C SER A 27 0.29 20.42 -8.79
N GLY A 28 -0.53 20.00 -9.75
CA GLY A 28 -0.93 18.61 -9.94
C GLY A 28 -0.22 17.98 -11.12
N LEU A 29 -0.29 16.66 -11.21
CA LEU A 29 0.11 15.90 -12.38
C LEU A 29 -0.65 16.42 -13.61
N SER A 30 0.05 16.57 -14.73
CA SER A 30 -0.58 16.86 -16.02
C SER A 30 -1.45 15.68 -16.48
N GLU A 31 -2.43 15.93 -17.35
CA GLU A 31 -3.26 14.85 -17.94
C GLU A 31 -2.41 13.76 -18.62
N ALA A 32 -1.28 14.14 -19.23
CA ALA A 32 -0.34 13.21 -19.83
C ALA A 32 0.38 12.33 -18.80
N GLU A 33 0.74 12.90 -17.64
CA GLU A 33 1.31 12.13 -16.53
C GLU A 33 0.28 11.18 -15.91
N ILE A 34 -0.98 11.62 -15.79
CA ILE A 34 -2.09 10.78 -15.29
C ILE A 34 -2.31 9.58 -16.22
N GLN A 35 -2.43 9.81 -17.53
CA GLN A 35 -2.59 8.72 -18.52
C GLN A 35 -1.41 7.75 -18.48
N LYS A 36 -0.19 8.27 -18.42
CA LYS A 36 1.00 7.43 -18.34
C LYS A 36 1.00 6.57 -17.06
N MET A 37 0.61 7.14 -15.92
CA MET A 37 0.50 6.38 -14.67
C MET A 37 -0.61 5.33 -14.71
N GLU A 38 -1.73 5.58 -15.39
CA GLU A 38 -2.80 4.59 -15.59
C GLU A 38 -2.34 3.42 -16.47
N GLU A 39 -1.64 3.72 -17.57
CA GLU A 39 -1.07 2.70 -18.47
C GLU A 39 0.01 1.85 -17.77
N ASP A 40 0.93 2.52 -17.05
CA ASP A 40 1.97 1.84 -16.29
C ASP A 40 1.34 0.97 -15.19
N ALA A 41 0.36 1.47 -14.44
CA ALA A 41 -0.33 0.70 -13.42
C ALA A 41 -1.04 -0.53 -14.00
N ALA A 42 -1.71 -0.40 -15.15
CA ALA A 42 -2.35 -1.54 -15.82
C ALA A 42 -1.32 -2.58 -16.31
N LYS A 43 -0.18 -2.11 -16.82
CA LYS A 43 0.88 -2.98 -17.37
C LYS A 43 1.61 -3.76 -16.29
N TYR A 44 1.88 -3.15 -15.14
CA TYR A 44 2.59 -3.79 -14.03
C TYR A 44 1.68 -4.42 -12.98
N ALA A 45 0.35 -4.27 -13.09
CA ALA A 45 -0.62 -4.79 -12.13
C ALA A 45 -0.40 -6.28 -11.78
N ASP A 46 -0.15 -7.11 -12.79
CA ASP A 46 0.06 -8.55 -12.58
C ASP A 46 1.42 -8.87 -11.96
N GLU A 47 2.45 -8.08 -12.27
CA GLU A 47 3.79 -8.24 -11.70
C GLU A 47 3.82 -7.77 -10.24
N ASP A 48 3.24 -6.61 -9.96
CA ASP A 48 3.08 -6.06 -8.63
C ASP A 48 2.23 -6.98 -7.74
N ARG A 49 1.19 -7.60 -8.31
CA ARG A 49 0.38 -8.59 -7.59
C ARG A 49 1.21 -9.81 -7.19
N LYS A 50 1.98 -10.38 -8.11
CA LYS A 50 2.86 -11.52 -7.81
C LYS A 50 3.93 -11.17 -6.78
N LEU A 51 4.51 -9.98 -6.88
CA LEU A 51 5.48 -9.49 -5.93
C LEU A 51 4.86 -9.38 -4.53
N ARG A 52 3.65 -8.81 -4.47
CA ARG A 52 2.88 -8.67 -3.23
C ARG A 52 2.50 -10.02 -2.63
N GLU A 53 2.00 -10.95 -3.42
CA GLU A 53 1.67 -12.31 -2.97
C GLU A 53 2.90 -13.02 -2.38
N THR A 54 4.09 -12.83 -2.98
CA THR A 54 5.34 -13.40 -2.47
C THR A 54 5.74 -12.78 -1.13
N VAL A 55 5.62 -11.46 -1.00
CA VAL A 55 5.92 -10.74 0.25
C VAL A 55 4.93 -11.12 1.35
N ASP A 56 3.64 -11.20 1.02
CA ASP A 56 2.60 -11.58 1.98
C ASP A 56 2.80 -13.03 2.46
N ALA A 57 3.16 -13.95 1.55
CA ALA A 57 3.50 -15.32 1.90
C ALA A 57 4.72 -15.40 2.83
N ARG A 58 5.77 -14.62 2.56
CA ARG A 58 6.95 -14.54 3.46
C ARG A 58 6.59 -13.98 4.83
N ASN A 59 5.85 -12.89 4.88
CA ASN A 59 5.42 -12.28 6.14
C ASN A 59 4.54 -13.23 6.96
N ALA A 60 3.64 -13.98 6.30
CA ALA A 60 2.81 -14.99 6.95
C ALA A 60 3.66 -16.15 7.49
N ALA A 61 4.66 -16.61 6.73
CA ALA A 61 5.58 -17.66 7.14
C ALA A 61 6.43 -17.22 8.34
N ASP A 62 7.00 -16.01 8.31
CA ASP A 62 7.76 -15.43 9.42
C ASP A 62 6.92 -15.28 10.69
N GLY A 63 5.68 -14.80 10.54
CA GLY A 63 4.73 -14.69 11.65
C GLY A 63 4.39 -16.05 12.26
N MET A 64 4.18 -17.06 11.41
CA MET A 64 3.95 -18.44 11.86
C MET A 64 5.17 -19.00 12.60
N VAL A 65 6.37 -18.86 12.02
CA VAL A 65 7.63 -19.28 12.66
C VAL A 65 7.80 -18.62 14.02
N HIS A 66 7.52 -17.31 14.13
CA HIS A 66 7.60 -16.60 15.40
C HIS A 66 6.62 -17.16 16.44
N SER A 67 5.36 -17.40 16.05
CA SER A 67 4.36 -18.01 16.92
C SER A 67 4.77 -19.40 17.39
N VAL A 68 5.26 -20.25 16.48
CA VAL A 68 5.69 -21.61 16.82
C VAL A 68 6.91 -21.57 17.74
N LYS A 69 7.91 -20.72 17.48
CA LYS A 69 9.06 -20.52 18.38
C LYS A 69 8.63 -20.11 19.78
N LYS A 70 7.65 -19.20 19.89
CA LYS A 70 7.10 -18.77 21.17
C LYS A 70 6.41 -19.92 21.90
N SER A 71 5.54 -20.67 21.22
CA SER A 71 4.87 -21.84 21.80
C SER A 71 5.88 -22.91 22.22
N LEU A 72 6.96 -23.10 21.46
CA LEU A 72 8.03 -24.05 21.81
C LEU A 72 8.84 -23.57 23.02
N ALA A 73 9.00 -22.26 23.21
CA ALA A 73 9.63 -21.73 24.42
C ALA A 73 8.73 -21.86 25.67
N GLU A 74 7.42 -21.70 25.51
CA GLU A 74 6.44 -21.75 26.63
C GLU A 74 6.01 -23.18 27.02
N HIS A 75 6.02 -24.11 26.05
CA HIS A 75 5.49 -25.47 26.24
C HIS A 75 6.47 -26.57 25.84
N GLY A 76 7.67 -26.23 25.33
CA GLY A 76 8.66 -27.19 24.83
C GLY A 76 9.17 -28.19 25.85
N ASP A 77 9.07 -27.89 27.14
CA ASP A 77 9.45 -28.82 28.23
C ASP A 77 8.40 -29.94 28.45
N LYS A 78 7.23 -29.83 27.82
CA LYS A 78 6.16 -30.84 27.83
C LYS A 78 6.11 -31.68 26.54
N LEU A 79 6.95 -31.36 25.56
CA LEU A 79 7.05 -32.09 24.29
C LEU A 79 8.18 -33.13 24.36
N ASP A 80 8.01 -34.24 23.66
CA ASP A 80 9.06 -35.23 23.50
C ASP A 80 10.23 -34.67 22.66
N ALA A 81 11.45 -35.12 22.94
CA ALA A 81 12.66 -34.62 22.28
C ALA A 81 12.62 -34.78 20.75
N ASP A 82 11.99 -35.86 20.26
CA ASP A 82 11.79 -36.13 18.84
C ASP A 82 10.83 -35.14 18.17
N GLU A 83 9.76 -34.75 18.87
CA GLU A 83 8.80 -33.76 18.36
C GLU A 83 9.42 -32.36 18.35
N LYS A 84 10.16 -32.01 19.41
CA LYS A 84 10.89 -30.75 19.49
C LYS A 84 11.92 -30.61 18.36
N ALA A 85 12.68 -31.66 18.09
CA ALA A 85 13.67 -31.68 17.01
C ALA A 85 13.02 -31.54 15.62
N LYS A 86 11.88 -32.19 15.38
CA LYS A 86 11.11 -32.05 14.12
C LYS A 86 10.60 -30.63 13.91
N ILE A 87 10.09 -29.99 14.97
CA ILE A 87 9.58 -28.61 14.89
C ILE A 87 10.73 -27.62 14.64
N GLU A 88 11.87 -27.77 15.33
CA GLU A 88 13.05 -26.93 15.10
C GLU A 88 13.64 -27.10 13.70
N ALA A 89 13.62 -28.32 13.15
CA ALA A 89 14.04 -28.58 11.77
C ALA A 89 13.11 -27.91 10.76
N ALA A 90 11.78 -28.05 10.94
CA ALA A 90 10.79 -27.42 10.06
C ALA A 90 10.87 -25.89 10.09
N ILE A 91 11.15 -25.29 11.25
CA ILE A 91 11.37 -23.84 11.40
C ILE A 91 12.64 -23.36 10.67
N LYS A 92 13.65 -24.22 10.52
CA LYS A 92 14.90 -23.88 9.83
C LYS A 92 14.80 -23.96 8.30
N GLU A 93 13.83 -24.69 7.78
CA GLU A 93 13.60 -24.84 6.33
C GLU A 93 12.71 -23.73 5.74
N VAL A 94 12.09 -22.90 6.58
CA VAL A 94 11.32 -21.69 6.19
C VAL A 94 12.27 -20.51 6.07
#